data_AF-A0A538QKP5-F1
#
_entry.id   AF-A0A538QKP5-F1
#
_cell.length_a   1.000
_cell.length_b   1.000
_cell.length_c   1.000
_cell.angle_alpha   90.00
_cell.angle_beta   90.00
_cell.angle_gamma   90.00
#
_symmetry.space_group_name_H-M   'P 1'
#
loop_
_entity.id
_entity.type
_entity.pdbx_description
1 polymer ?
#
loop_
_entity_poly.entity_id
_entity_poly.type
_entity_poly.pdbx_seq_one_letter_code
_entity_poly.pdbx_strand_id
1 'polypeptide(L)'
;MPVPVMFIDGDVIEAHSHWTEDHAAIVTEATVHTPDGDVVVSQLGGSVDGLGMIQMPGPALLEPGMHVSVAAHEDLDLSLREHVVLDSVKVTAYPSGYVRTGPTKAGHSLYWQSRSVSVTVDAAGTAEIPADQEFTIIDASIATWNNDTAKCSNFKVTDTGKKAMEVGNDKVNLIKLRDTVWGRPASGSDPARMYSSLAAGITTAVYVDDASSDHDGAIVDADIEINGVNFAISANNQTTGTAPCHAELQNTLTHELGHLHGLEHPCLASGDPPRTDNLGRPVPSCSATDDPKIVDATMYNFQQCGETKKEDLTADEIQAICDIYPNTGGGCCSASDQRPGASFLVAGITGLLVMRRRKSSRRA
;
A
#
# COMPACT_ATOMS: atom_id res chain seq x y z
N MET A 1 -4.45 40.81 34.18
CA MET A 1 -4.48 39.48 34.84
C MET A 1 -4.06 38.48 33.77
N PRO A 2 -3.32 37.40 34.09
CA PRO A 2 -3.02 36.38 33.09
C PRO A 2 -4.32 35.78 32.55
N VAL A 3 -4.42 35.63 31.23
CA VAL A 3 -5.55 34.94 30.60
C VAL A 3 -5.50 33.48 31.05
N PRO A 4 -6.62 32.89 31.50
CA PRO A 4 -6.66 31.47 31.83
C PRO A 4 -6.26 30.63 30.62
N VAL A 5 -5.26 29.76 30.80
CA VAL A 5 -4.85 28.79 29.77
C VAL A 5 -5.61 27.50 30.02
N MET A 6 -6.23 26.96 28.97
CA MET A 6 -6.84 25.64 28.94
C MET A 6 -5.91 24.66 28.21
N PHE A 7 -5.96 23.39 28.62
CA PHE A 7 -5.25 22.29 27.96
C PHE A 7 -6.26 21.37 27.30
N ILE A 8 -6.05 21.08 26.03
CA ILE A 8 -6.93 20.29 25.19
C ILE A 8 -6.10 19.11 24.67
N ASP A 9 -6.50 17.89 24.99
CA ASP A 9 -5.89 16.66 24.48
C ASP A 9 -6.92 15.95 23.59
N GLY A 10 -6.55 15.66 22.34
CA GLY A 10 -7.47 15.02 21.41
C GLY A 10 -6.97 14.89 19.98
N ASP A 11 -7.85 14.42 19.12
CA ASP A 11 -7.59 14.21 17.69
C ASP A 11 -8.13 15.37 16.86
N VAL A 12 -7.31 15.97 16.01
CA VAL A 12 -7.78 16.94 15.02
C VAL A 12 -8.62 16.19 13.98
N ILE A 13 -9.91 16.45 13.88
CA ILE A 13 -10.82 15.75 12.96
C ILE A 13 -11.17 16.57 11.71
N GLU A 14 -10.97 17.88 11.78
CA GLU A 14 -11.19 18.82 10.68
C GLU A 14 -10.25 20.01 10.85
N ALA A 15 -9.77 20.59 9.75
CA ALA A 15 -9.08 21.87 9.76
C ALA A 15 -9.37 22.60 8.46
N HIS A 16 -9.72 23.88 8.55
CA HIS A 16 -9.96 24.71 7.39
C HIS A 16 -9.28 26.07 7.56
N SER A 17 -8.55 26.48 6.53
CA SER A 17 -7.92 27.80 6.50
C SER A 17 -8.80 28.80 5.75
N HIS A 18 -8.84 30.04 6.22
CA HIS A 18 -9.52 31.14 5.55
C HIS A 18 -8.76 32.47 5.74
N TRP A 19 -9.01 33.44 4.86
CA TRP A 19 -8.56 34.81 5.07
C TRP A 19 -9.42 35.49 6.14
N THR A 20 -8.77 36.18 7.07
CA THR A 20 -9.43 37.19 7.92
C THR A 20 -10.22 38.21 7.09
N GLU A 21 -11.26 38.81 7.66
CA GLU A 21 -12.17 39.71 6.92
C GLU A 21 -11.43 40.88 6.22
N ASP A 22 -10.41 41.42 6.87
CA ASP A 22 -9.56 42.48 6.34
C ASP A 22 -8.44 41.97 5.40
N HIS A 23 -8.39 40.65 5.16
CA HIS A 23 -7.38 39.93 4.37
C HIS A 23 -5.94 40.16 4.87
N ALA A 24 -5.74 40.47 6.16
CA ALA A 24 -4.41 40.71 6.71
C ALA A 24 -3.65 39.42 7.06
N ALA A 25 -4.38 38.34 7.35
CA ALA A 25 -3.83 37.07 7.81
C ALA A 25 -4.67 35.87 7.34
N ILE A 26 -4.01 34.71 7.18
CA ILE A 26 -4.66 33.41 7.07
C ILE A 26 -4.81 32.81 8.48
N VAL A 27 -6.00 32.32 8.80
CA VAL A 27 -6.29 31.64 10.06
C VAL A 27 -6.79 30.24 9.73
N THR A 28 -6.34 29.25 10.50
CA THR A 28 -6.83 27.87 10.46
C THR A 28 -7.68 27.61 11.68
N GLU A 29 -8.93 27.21 11.46
CA GLU A 29 -9.79 26.67 12.51
C GLU A 29 -9.74 25.15 12.43
N ALA A 30 -9.37 24.51 13.54
CA ALA A 30 -9.23 23.07 13.65
C ALA A 30 -10.17 22.53 14.73
N THR A 31 -10.96 21.52 14.39
CA THR A 31 -11.83 20.82 15.34
C THR A 31 -11.04 19.70 15.99
N VAL A 32 -10.85 19.77 17.30
CA VAL A 32 -10.19 18.74 18.12
C VAL A 32 -11.26 17.93 18.85
N HIS A 33 -11.38 16.64 18.52
CA HIS A 33 -12.23 15.69 19.21
C HIS A 33 -11.59 15.27 20.53
N THR A 34 -12.26 15.58 21.64
CA THR A 34 -11.81 15.22 22.99
C THR A 34 -12.82 14.29 23.68
N PRO A 35 -12.45 13.62 24.79
CA PRO A 35 -13.40 12.80 25.56
C PRO A 35 -14.64 13.56 26.06
N ASP A 36 -14.53 14.87 26.26
CA ASP A 36 -15.60 15.73 26.77
C ASP A 36 -16.39 16.43 25.65
N GLY A 37 -16.00 16.25 24.40
CA GLY A 37 -16.64 16.83 23.21
C GLY A 37 -15.65 17.49 22.24
N ASP A 38 -16.19 18.01 21.15
CA ASP A 38 -15.39 18.70 20.13
C ASP A 38 -15.09 20.13 20.55
N VAL A 39 -13.85 20.57 20.33
CA VAL A 39 -13.41 21.95 20.57
C VAL A 39 -12.81 22.51 19.29
N VAL A 40 -13.31 23.65 18.82
CA VAL A 40 -12.73 24.36 17.67
C VAL A 40 -11.65 25.31 18.17
N VAL A 41 -10.42 25.08 17.74
CA VAL A 41 -9.26 25.90 18.08
C VAL A 41 -8.83 26.70 16.84
N SER A 42 -8.63 27.99 17.02
CA SER A 42 -8.15 28.92 16.00
C SER A 42 -6.65 29.12 16.10
N GLN A 43 -5.94 29.04 14.98
CA GLN A 43 -4.49 29.16 14.88
C GLN A 43 -4.09 30.08 13.72
N LEU A 44 -3.07 30.92 13.94
CA LEU A 44 -2.50 31.75 12.88
C LEU A 44 -1.69 30.90 11.88
N GLY A 45 -1.96 31.09 10.59
CA GLY A 45 -1.33 30.36 9.49
C GLY A 45 -2.29 29.39 8.81
N GLY A 46 -1.81 28.71 7.77
CA GLY A 46 -2.62 27.86 6.91
C GLY A 46 -2.32 28.06 5.43
N SER A 47 -3.17 27.50 4.57
CA SER A 47 -3.08 27.70 3.12
C SER A 47 -4.46 27.98 2.51
N VAL A 48 -4.58 29.09 1.77
CA VAL A 48 -5.82 29.55 1.13
C VAL A 48 -5.50 30.13 -0.24
N ASP A 49 -6.28 29.78 -1.26
CA ASP A 49 -6.11 30.29 -2.63
C ASP A 49 -4.69 30.09 -3.23
N GLY A 50 -4.03 28.99 -2.86
CA GLY A 50 -2.66 28.68 -3.29
C GLY A 50 -1.56 29.50 -2.60
N LEU A 51 -1.91 30.30 -1.58
CA LEU A 51 -0.97 31.05 -0.74
C LEU A 51 -0.89 30.40 0.64
N GLY A 52 0.33 30.15 1.12
CA GLY A 52 0.59 29.63 2.45
C GLY A 52 1.10 30.74 3.39
N MET A 53 0.70 30.67 4.66
CA MET A 53 1.23 31.52 5.72
C MET A 53 1.61 30.67 6.93
N ILE A 54 2.81 30.88 7.47
CA ILE A 54 3.28 30.19 8.67
C ILE A 54 4.02 31.17 9.58
N GLN A 55 3.94 30.93 10.89
CA GLN A 55 4.69 31.69 11.89
C GLN A 55 6.05 31.04 12.12
N MET A 56 7.13 31.84 12.12
CA MET A 56 8.49 31.36 12.34
C MET A 56 9.21 32.21 13.41
N PRO A 57 9.58 31.64 14.58
CA PRO A 57 9.18 30.32 15.07
C PRO A 57 7.70 30.33 15.47
N GLY A 58 7.01 29.22 15.24
CA GLY A 58 5.59 29.07 15.58
C GLY A 58 5.23 27.61 15.85
N PRO A 59 4.06 27.36 16.48
CA PRO A 59 3.50 26.02 16.61
C PRO A 59 3.28 25.37 15.24
N ALA A 60 3.31 24.03 15.18
CA ALA A 60 2.93 23.29 13.98
C ALA A 60 1.47 23.59 13.62
N LEU A 61 1.16 23.74 12.33
CA LEU A 61 -0.23 23.90 11.88
C LEU A 61 -1.02 22.62 12.18
N LEU A 62 -2.21 22.76 12.76
CA LEU A 62 -3.10 21.64 13.00
C LEU A 62 -3.66 21.11 11.69
N GLU A 63 -3.53 19.80 11.45
CA GLU A 63 -4.07 19.11 10.28
C GLU A 63 -4.94 17.93 10.74
N PRO A 64 -6.02 17.58 10.00
CA PRO A 64 -6.85 16.43 10.31
C PRO A 64 -6.03 15.15 10.42
N GLY A 65 -6.23 14.40 11.51
CA GLY A 65 -5.54 13.16 11.87
C GLY A 65 -4.40 13.33 12.88
N MET A 66 -3.99 14.56 13.21
CA MET A 66 -3.02 14.79 14.28
C MET A 66 -3.63 14.45 15.65
N HIS A 67 -2.89 13.73 16.50
CA HIS A 67 -3.17 13.66 17.92
C HIS A 67 -2.33 14.73 18.62
N VAL A 68 -2.96 15.63 19.37
CA VAL A 68 -2.32 16.83 19.91
C VAL A 68 -2.65 17.06 21.37
N SER A 69 -1.66 17.59 22.09
CA SER A 69 -1.87 18.31 23.35
C SER A 69 -1.71 19.81 23.06
N VAL A 70 -2.79 20.56 23.13
CA VAL A 70 -2.84 22.01 22.82
C VAL A 70 -2.96 22.79 24.13
N ALA A 71 -2.15 23.84 24.26
CA ALA A 71 -2.43 24.92 25.20
C ALA A 71 -3.14 26.03 24.44
N ALA A 72 -4.28 26.49 24.93
CA ALA A 72 -5.10 27.52 24.32
C ALA A 72 -5.67 28.48 25.37
N HIS A 73 -6.26 29.58 24.92
CA HIS A 73 -7.03 30.47 25.77
C HIS A 73 -8.28 30.99 25.05
N GLU A 74 -9.26 31.46 25.79
CA GLU A 74 -10.43 32.15 25.23
C GLU A 74 -10.09 33.62 24.97
N ASP A 75 -10.44 34.12 23.78
CA ASP A 75 -10.35 35.55 23.44
C ASP A 75 -11.55 36.00 22.59
N LEU A 76 -11.75 37.30 22.50
CA LEU A 76 -12.81 37.93 21.71
C LEU A 76 -12.24 38.58 20.45
N ASP A 77 -12.89 38.34 19.31
CA ASP A 77 -12.61 39.15 18.12
C ASP A 77 -13.21 40.58 18.24
N LEU A 78 -12.93 41.42 17.25
CA LEU A 78 -13.42 42.82 17.24
C LEU A 78 -14.95 42.92 17.14
N SER A 79 -15.64 41.84 16.77
CA SER A 79 -17.10 41.74 16.74
C SER A 79 -17.69 41.13 18.03
N LEU A 80 -16.84 40.91 19.04
CA LEU A 80 -17.19 40.29 20.33
C LEU A 80 -17.64 38.83 20.21
N ARG A 81 -17.16 38.10 19.20
CA ARG A 81 -17.30 36.64 19.13
C ARG A 81 -16.17 35.97 19.91
N GLU A 82 -16.53 34.96 20.70
CA GLU A 82 -15.57 34.14 21.46
C GLU A 82 -14.86 33.16 20.53
N HIS A 83 -13.56 33.01 20.75
CA HIS A 83 -12.67 32.09 20.05
C HIS A 83 -11.78 31.37 21.07
N VAL A 84 -11.50 30.10 20.84
CA VAL A 84 -10.42 29.38 21.54
C VAL A 84 -9.17 29.50 20.68
N VAL A 85 -8.18 30.27 21.14
CA VAL A 85 -6.97 30.62 20.39
C VAL A 85 -5.80 29.74 20.83
N LEU A 86 -5.10 29.16 19.86
CA LEU A 86 -3.95 28.29 20.08
C LEU A 86 -2.73 29.08 20.56
N ASP A 87 -2.22 28.77 21.75
CA ASP A 87 -0.95 29.31 22.28
C ASP A 87 0.24 28.45 21.86
N SER A 88 0.10 27.13 22.01
CA SER A 88 1.13 26.18 21.61
C SER A 88 0.53 24.79 21.37
N VAL A 89 1.20 24.01 20.54
CA VAL A 89 0.84 22.62 20.27
C VAL A 89 2.03 21.72 20.56
N LYS A 90 1.77 20.62 21.25
CA LYS A 90 2.62 19.44 21.23
C LYS A 90 1.91 18.41 20.37
N VAL A 91 2.42 18.18 19.16
CA VAL A 91 1.96 17.06 18.33
C VAL A 91 2.49 15.78 18.95
N THR A 92 1.57 14.93 19.40
CA THR A 92 1.86 13.64 20.04
C THR A 92 1.78 12.48 19.05
N ALA A 93 1.01 12.62 17.98
CA ALA A 93 1.06 11.75 16.81
C ALA A 93 0.63 12.54 15.57
N TYR A 94 1.20 12.25 14.41
CA TYR A 94 0.71 12.80 13.14
C TYR A 94 -0.45 11.93 12.59
N PRO A 95 -1.21 12.40 11.59
CA PRO A 95 -2.08 11.53 10.79
C PRO A 95 -1.24 10.35 10.30
N SER A 96 -1.77 9.13 10.36
CA SER A 96 -1.11 8.03 9.67
C SER A 96 -1.08 8.37 8.19
N GLY A 97 0.09 8.23 7.59
CA GLY A 97 0.26 8.38 6.15
C GLY A 97 0.76 7.07 5.62
N TYR A 98 0.02 6.47 4.70
CA TYR A 98 0.46 5.27 4.05
C TYR A 98 1.56 5.61 3.04
N VAL A 99 2.52 4.72 2.93
CA VAL A 99 3.64 4.86 2.00
C VAL A 99 3.37 3.93 0.83
N ARG A 100 3.67 4.38 -0.39
CA ARG A 100 3.55 3.57 -1.59
C ARG A 100 4.91 3.21 -2.14
N THR A 101 5.03 2.01 -2.71
CA THR A 101 6.27 1.57 -3.34
C THR A 101 6.59 2.47 -4.53
N GLY A 102 7.88 2.70 -4.75
CA GLY A 102 8.42 3.65 -5.72
C GLY A 102 9.25 4.74 -5.03
N PRO A 103 9.28 5.96 -5.59
CA PRO A 103 8.72 6.32 -6.89
C PRO A 103 9.48 5.67 -8.06
N THR A 104 8.83 5.55 -9.21
CA THR A 104 9.51 5.37 -10.50
C THR A 104 10.46 6.54 -10.77
N LYS A 105 11.24 6.47 -11.86
CA LYS A 105 12.07 7.61 -12.30
C LYS A 105 11.25 8.88 -12.58
N ALA A 106 9.97 8.75 -12.89
CA ALA A 106 9.07 9.89 -13.15
C ALA A 106 8.42 10.46 -11.88
N GLY A 107 8.60 9.83 -10.72
CA GLY A 107 7.96 10.25 -9.48
C GLY A 107 6.65 9.51 -9.15
N HIS A 108 6.22 8.54 -9.96
CA HIS A 108 4.95 7.84 -9.73
C HIS A 108 5.11 6.65 -8.78
N SER A 109 4.11 6.43 -7.93
CA SER A 109 4.05 5.24 -7.08
C SER A 109 3.50 4.03 -7.83
N LEU A 110 3.87 2.83 -7.38
CA LEU A 110 3.44 1.58 -8.01
C LEU A 110 1.95 1.29 -7.78
N TYR A 111 1.26 0.81 -8.81
CA TYR A 111 -0.15 0.43 -8.75
C TYR A 111 -0.46 -0.71 -9.72
N TRP A 112 -1.56 -1.40 -9.50
CA TRP A 112 -2.13 -2.30 -10.50
C TRP A 112 -3.10 -1.57 -11.40
N GLN A 113 -2.92 -1.70 -12.71
CA GLN A 113 -3.90 -1.17 -13.67
C GLN A 113 -5.23 -1.94 -13.62
N SER A 114 -5.17 -3.24 -13.35
CA SER A 114 -6.36 -4.09 -13.13
C SER A 114 -6.82 -3.99 -11.68
N ARG A 115 -8.14 -3.89 -11.48
CA ARG A 115 -8.78 -4.03 -10.15
C ARG A 115 -9.00 -5.49 -9.74
N SER A 116 -8.65 -6.44 -10.61
CA SER A 116 -8.64 -7.88 -10.34
C SER A 116 -7.23 -8.40 -10.53
N VAL A 117 -6.55 -8.69 -9.43
CA VAL A 117 -5.19 -9.25 -9.45
C VAL A 117 -5.28 -10.71 -9.03
N SER A 118 -4.79 -11.59 -9.89
CA SER A 118 -4.77 -13.02 -9.60
C SER A 118 -3.44 -13.41 -9.00
N VAL A 119 -3.47 -14.25 -7.96
CA VAL A 119 -2.30 -14.91 -7.39
C VAL A 119 -2.45 -16.41 -7.58
N THR A 120 -1.36 -17.10 -7.88
CA THR A 120 -1.26 -18.56 -7.88
C THR A 120 -0.44 -18.96 -6.68
N VAL A 121 -0.79 -20.07 -6.02
CA VAL A 121 0.02 -20.61 -4.93
C VAL A 121 0.90 -21.75 -5.44
N ASP A 122 2.17 -21.77 -5.07
CA ASP A 122 3.03 -22.91 -5.38
C ASP A 122 2.49 -24.18 -4.71
N ALA A 123 2.29 -25.24 -5.49
CA ALA A 123 1.64 -26.45 -5.03
C ALA A 123 2.47 -27.23 -3.98
N ALA A 124 3.74 -26.90 -3.80
CA ALA A 124 4.59 -27.51 -2.79
C ALA A 124 4.18 -27.14 -1.35
N GLY A 125 3.57 -25.96 -1.14
CA GLY A 125 3.19 -25.47 0.18
C GLY A 125 4.39 -25.38 1.13
N THR A 126 4.15 -25.65 2.42
CA THR A 126 5.21 -25.84 3.42
C THR A 126 4.96 -27.12 4.20
N ALA A 127 6.02 -27.85 4.52
CA ALA A 127 5.96 -28.99 5.41
C ALA A 127 5.88 -28.58 6.89
N GLU A 128 6.04 -27.29 7.22
CA GLU A 128 6.11 -26.79 8.59
C GLU A 128 4.74 -26.59 9.26
N ILE A 129 3.68 -26.54 8.46
CA ILE A 129 2.29 -26.48 8.92
C ILE A 129 1.59 -27.79 8.57
N PRO A 130 1.03 -28.54 9.55
CA PRO A 130 0.39 -29.82 9.26
C PRO A 130 -0.91 -29.72 8.46
N ALA A 131 -1.17 -30.76 7.66
CA ALA A 131 -2.45 -31.03 6.99
C ALA A 131 -2.88 -29.94 5.98
N ASP A 132 -1.94 -29.36 5.26
CA ASP A 132 -2.17 -28.38 4.19
C ASP A 132 -2.92 -27.12 4.70
N GLN A 133 -2.85 -26.82 6.00
CA GLN A 133 -3.53 -25.67 6.61
C GLN A 133 -2.96 -24.34 6.11
N GLU A 134 -1.72 -24.31 5.64
CA GLU A 134 -1.09 -23.12 5.04
C GLU A 134 -1.93 -22.55 3.89
N PHE A 135 -2.60 -23.39 3.11
CA PHE A 135 -3.43 -22.91 2.00
C PHE A 135 -4.70 -22.22 2.48
N THR A 136 -5.30 -22.70 3.58
CA THR A 136 -6.46 -22.01 4.20
C THR A 136 -6.03 -20.68 4.80
N ILE A 137 -4.81 -20.60 5.33
CA ILE A 137 -4.25 -19.37 5.87
C ILE A 137 -3.94 -18.36 4.76
N ILE A 138 -3.42 -18.82 3.61
CA ILE A 138 -3.24 -17.99 2.43
C ILE A 138 -4.57 -17.39 1.96
N ASP A 139 -5.62 -18.21 1.88
CA ASP A 139 -6.98 -17.74 1.56
C ASP A 139 -7.47 -16.70 2.58
N ALA A 140 -7.19 -16.90 3.87
CA ALA A 140 -7.54 -15.97 4.94
C ALA A 140 -6.80 -14.62 4.79
N SER A 141 -5.49 -14.61 4.53
CA SER A 141 -4.72 -13.39 4.28
C SER A 141 -5.26 -12.60 3.08
N ILE A 142 -5.61 -13.29 1.99
CA ILE A 142 -6.24 -12.67 0.81
C ILE A 142 -7.63 -12.11 1.19
N ALA A 143 -8.40 -12.85 1.98
CA ALA A 143 -9.72 -12.44 2.44
C ALA A 143 -9.65 -11.20 3.34
N THR A 144 -8.64 -11.05 4.21
CA THR A 144 -8.42 -9.85 5.04
C THR A 144 -8.42 -8.60 4.16
N TRP A 145 -7.52 -8.53 3.17
CA TRP A 145 -7.45 -7.39 2.23
C TRP A 145 -8.76 -7.16 1.49
N ASN A 146 -9.36 -8.22 0.96
CA ASN A 146 -10.58 -8.13 0.17
C ASN A 146 -11.80 -7.67 0.99
N ASN A 147 -11.91 -8.09 2.25
CA ASN A 147 -13.10 -7.85 3.09
C ASN A 147 -13.02 -6.49 3.78
N ASP A 148 -11.87 -6.14 4.34
CA ASP A 148 -11.72 -4.94 5.16
C ASP A 148 -11.83 -3.68 4.31
N THR A 149 -11.44 -3.76 3.05
CA THR A 149 -11.49 -2.65 2.08
C THR A 149 -12.79 -2.62 1.26
N ALA A 150 -13.65 -3.64 1.38
CA ALA A 150 -14.82 -3.82 0.52
C ALA A 150 -15.83 -2.65 0.55
N LYS A 151 -15.84 -1.87 1.64
CA LYS A 151 -16.73 -0.71 1.79
C LYS A 151 -16.35 0.46 0.88
N CYS A 152 -15.06 0.60 0.55
CA CYS A 152 -14.53 1.75 -0.19
C CYS A 152 -13.84 1.38 -1.51
N SER A 153 -13.45 0.11 -1.68
CA SER A 153 -12.72 -0.37 -2.85
C SER A 153 -13.38 -1.61 -3.46
N ASN A 154 -13.20 -1.75 -4.78
CA ASN A 154 -13.57 -2.92 -5.55
C ASN A 154 -12.32 -3.67 -6.07
N PHE A 155 -11.13 -3.28 -5.62
CA PHE A 155 -9.90 -4.04 -5.86
C PHE A 155 -10.02 -5.41 -5.21
N LYS A 156 -9.65 -6.47 -5.92
CA LYS A 156 -9.61 -7.82 -5.38
C LYS A 156 -8.34 -8.54 -5.76
N VAL A 157 -7.81 -9.26 -4.80
CA VAL A 157 -6.86 -10.34 -5.01
C VAL A 157 -7.62 -11.66 -5.06
N THR A 158 -7.38 -12.48 -6.09
CA THR A 158 -8.06 -13.78 -6.28
C THR A 158 -7.05 -14.90 -6.36
N ASP A 159 -7.20 -15.95 -5.56
CA ASP A 159 -6.44 -17.18 -5.74
C ASP A 159 -6.93 -17.94 -7.01
N THR A 160 -6.01 -18.26 -7.91
CA THR A 160 -6.26 -19.10 -9.10
C THR A 160 -5.95 -20.57 -8.89
N GLY A 161 -5.61 -20.94 -7.66
CA GLY A 161 -5.35 -22.29 -7.21
C GLY A 161 -3.86 -22.63 -7.19
N LYS A 162 -3.59 -23.93 -7.02
CA LYS A 162 -2.25 -24.45 -6.76
C LYS A 162 -1.59 -24.94 -8.03
N LYS A 163 -0.34 -24.55 -8.27
CA LYS A 163 0.45 -25.06 -9.40
C LYS A 163 1.92 -25.12 -9.01
N ALA A 164 2.59 -26.23 -9.33
CA ALA A 164 4.03 -26.35 -9.12
C ALA A 164 4.77 -25.35 -10.02
N MET A 165 5.34 -24.31 -9.42
CA MET A 165 5.94 -23.16 -10.11
C MET A 165 7.14 -22.61 -9.35
N GLU A 166 7.92 -21.78 -10.06
CA GLU A 166 8.99 -21.00 -9.47
C GLU A 166 8.77 -19.53 -9.81
N VAL A 167 9.20 -18.65 -8.90
CA VAL A 167 9.12 -17.19 -9.06
C VAL A 167 9.90 -16.71 -10.28
N GLY A 168 9.41 -15.66 -10.94
CA GLY A 168 9.98 -15.13 -12.15
C GLY A 168 9.05 -14.14 -12.83
N ASN A 169 9.61 -13.34 -13.74
CA ASN A 169 8.82 -12.40 -14.54
C ASN A 169 8.08 -13.15 -15.67
N ASP A 170 7.05 -13.92 -15.31
CA ASP A 170 6.24 -14.73 -16.21
C ASP A 170 4.77 -14.27 -16.32
N LYS A 171 4.46 -13.14 -15.65
CA LYS A 171 3.13 -12.52 -15.54
C LYS A 171 2.15 -13.33 -14.71
N VAL A 172 2.68 -14.20 -13.83
CA VAL A 172 1.92 -14.91 -12.80
C VAL A 172 2.42 -14.45 -11.45
N ASN A 173 1.55 -13.79 -10.68
CA ASN A 173 1.88 -13.46 -9.31
C ASN A 173 1.89 -14.76 -8.48
N LEU A 174 3.06 -15.20 -8.02
CA LEU A 174 3.19 -16.46 -7.29
C LEU A 174 3.35 -16.21 -5.78
N ILE A 175 2.64 -16.98 -4.95
CA ILE A 175 2.94 -17.12 -3.52
C ILE A 175 3.73 -18.42 -3.35
N LYS A 176 4.97 -18.33 -2.87
CA LYS A 176 5.86 -19.47 -2.66
C LYS A 176 6.39 -19.54 -1.23
N LEU A 177 6.21 -20.68 -0.57
CA LEU A 177 6.81 -20.95 0.72
C LEU A 177 8.13 -21.71 0.50
N ARG A 178 9.21 -21.25 1.15
CA ARG A 178 10.56 -21.79 0.93
C ARG A 178 11.08 -22.50 2.17
N ASP A 179 11.04 -23.83 2.15
CA ASP A 179 11.50 -24.66 3.28
C ASP A 179 12.98 -25.07 3.18
N THR A 180 13.61 -24.95 2.01
CA THR A 180 14.95 -25.54 1.76
C THR A 180 16.03 -24.54 1.36
N VAL A 181 15.69 -23.56 0.52
CA VAL A 181 16.61 -22.54 0.02
C VAL A 181 15.93 -21.19 0.07
N TRP A 182 16.52 -20.22 0.80
CA TRP A 182 16.01 -18.85 0.88
C TRP A 182 16.68 -17.96 -0.15
N GLY A 183 16.14 -18.01 -1.36
CA GLY A 183 16.69 -17.36 -2.53
C GLY A 183 16.19 -17.95 -3.83
N ARG A 184 16.55 -17.31 -4.95
CA ARG A 184 16.32 -17.86 -6.28
C ARG A 184 17.36 -18.92 -6.60
N PRO A 185 16.96 -20.17 -6.91
CA PRO A 185 17.90 -21.20 -7.38
C PRO A 185 18.60 -20.77 -8.68
N ALA A 186 19.71 -21.43 -9.00
CA ALA A 186 20.36 -21.23 -10.29
C ALA A 186 19.45 -21.69 -11.43
N SER A 187 19.37 -20.91 -12.51
CA SER A 187 18.55 -21.23 -13.68
C SER A 187 19.26 -20.81 -14.96
N GLY A 188 19.46 -21.75 -15.90
CA GLY A 188 20.20 -21.50 -17.13
C GLY A 188 21.62 -20.98 -16.85
N SER A 189 21.92 -19.76 -17.30
CA SER A 189 23.18 -19.07 -17.03
C SER A 189 23.18 -18.22 -15.75
N ASP A 190 22.03 -18.06 -15.11
CA ASP A 190 21.90 -17.22 -13.93
C ASP A 190 22.27 -18.01 -12.68
N PRO A 191 23.26 -17.53 -11.89
CA PRO A 191 23.65 -18.19 -10.65
C PRO A 191 22.56 -18.02 -9.59
N ALA A 192 22.56 -18.92 -8.61
CA ALA A 192 21.68 -18.80 -7.46
C ALA A 192 21.93 -17.47 -6.71
N ARG A 193 20.85 -16.83 -6.26
CA ARG A 193 20.90 -15.56 -5.51
C ARG A 193 20.12 -15.71 -4.22
N MET A 194 20.83 -15.66 -3.09
CA MET A 194 20.23 -15.78 -1.77
C MET A 194 19.73 -14.43 -1.29
N TYR A 195 18.63 -14.45 -0.56
CA TYR A 195 18.07 -13.26 0.08
C TYR A 195 18.67 -13.04 1.47
N SER A 196 18.34 -11.91 2.09
CA SER A 196 18.72 -11.64 3.47
C SER A 196 18.08 -12.67 4.40
N SER A 197 18.87 -13.31 5.26
CA SER A 197 18.37 -14.27 6.25
C SER A 197 17.53 -13.63 7.36
N LEU A 198 17.46 -12.29 7.40
CA LEU A 198 16.65 -11.53 8.35
C LEU A 198 15.23 -11.25 7.83
N ALA A 199 14.94 -11.52 6.55
CA ALA A 199 13.63 -11.31 5.97
C ALA A 199 12.76 -12.56 6.15
N ALA A 200 11.60 -12.41 6.81
CA ALA A 200 10.63 -13.50 6.98
C ALA A 200 9.73 -13.70 5.75
N GLY A 201 9.54 -12.65 4.97
CA GLY A 201 8.91 -12.66 3.66
C GLY A 201 9.61 -11.65 2.76
N ILE A 202 9.40 -11.79 1.45
CA ILE A 202 9.71 -10.75 0.47
C ILE A 202 8.63 -10.72 -0.60
N THR A 203 8.45 -9.55 -1.18
CA THR A 203 7.65 -9.35 -2.39
C THR A 203 8.54 -8.74 -3.47
N THR A 204 8.61 -9.39 -4.64
CA THR A 204 9.33 -8.89 -5.81
C THR A 204 8.34 -8.41 -6.85
N ALA A 205 8.24 -7.10 -7.07
CA ALA A 205 7.40 -6.52 -8.11
C ALA A 205 8.20 -6.19 -9.38
N VAL A 206 7.63 -6.49 -10.54
CA VAL A 206 8.05 -5.98 -11.85
C VAL A 206 7.03 -4.93 -12.29
N TYR A 207 7.49 -3.78 -12.74
CA TYR A 207 6.64 -2.65 -13.08
C TYR A 207 7.18 -1.87 -14.29
N VAL A 208 6.32 -1.02 -14.86
CA VAL A 208 6.69 -0.06 -15.91
C VAL A 208 7.44 1.10 -15.28
N ASP A 209 8.70 1.33 -15.69
CA ASP A 209 9.54 2.46 -15.25
C ASP A 209 9.96 3.28 -16.48
N ASP A 210 8.99 3.99 -17.06
CA ASP A 210 9.11 4.78 -18.28
C ASP A 210 8.27 6.06 -18.16
N ALA A 211 8.93 7.19 -17.89
CA ALA A 211 8.31 8.49 -17.73
C ALA A 211 7.51 8.98 -18.95
N SER A 212 7.65 8.35 -20.12
CA SER A 212 6.85 8.67 -21.31
C SER A 212 5.58 7.85 -21.44
N SER A 213 5.43 6.80 -20.62
CA SER A 213 4.24 5.95 -20.58
C SER A 213 3.18 6.53 -19.66
N ASP A 214 1.93 6.49 -20.11
CA ASP A 214 0.74 6.68 -19.28
C ASP A 214 0.54 5.57 -18.23
N HIS A 215 1.28 4.46 -18.37
CA HIS A 215 1.28 3.32 -17.47
C HIS A 215 2.50 3.29 -16.55
N ASP A 216 3.29 4.36 -16.46
CA ASP A 216 4.43 4.42 -15.54
C ASP A 216 3.99 4.13 -14.09
N GLY A 217 4.69 3.21 -13.43
CA GLY A 217 4.34 2.66 -12.12
C GLY A 217 3.39 1.45 -12.15
N ALA A 218 2.84 1.07 -13.31
CA ALA A 218 1.96 -0.09 -13.40
C ALA A 218 2.75 -1.38 -13.09
N ILE A 219 2.35 -2.07 -12.02
CA ILE A 219 2.81 -3.41 -11.68
C ILE A 219 2.27 -4.37 -12.73
N VAL A 220 3.16 -5.24 -13.22
CA VAL A 220 2.86 -6.24 -14.25
C VAL A 220 3.08 -7.67 -13.77
N ASP A 221 3.74 -7.84 -12.63
CA ASP A 221 4.09 -9.12 -12.02
C ASP A 221 4.52 -8.83 -10.57
N ALA A 222 4.09 -9.65 -9.61
CA ALA A 222 4.49 -9.56 -8.21
C ALA A 222 4.53 -10.95 -7.57
N ASP A 223 5.72 -11.42 -7.25
CA ASP A 223 5.94 -12.68 -6.56
C ASP A 223 6.13 -12.45 -5.06
N ILE A 224 5.49 -13.27 -4.23
CA ILE A 224 5.65 -13.32 -2.78
C ILE A 224 6.38 -14.60 -2.39
N GLU A 225 7.41 -14.47 -1.57
CA GLU A 225 8.19 -15.60 -1.07
C GLU A 225 8.24 -15.55 0.46
N ILE A 226 7.91 -16.65 1.14
CA ILE A 226 7.91 -16.76 2.61
C ILE A 226 9.06 -17.67 3.06
N ASN A 227 9.79 -17.23 4.09
CA ASN A 227 11.04 -17.83 4.53
C ASN A 227 10.84 -18.91 5.61
N GLY A 228 10.74 -20.18 5.19
CA GLY A 228 10.79 -21.34 6.08
C GLY A 228 12.20 -21.89 6.33
N VAL A 229 13.25 -21.23 5.81
CA VAL A 229 14.64 -21.67 6.03
C VAL A 229 15.23 -21.04 7.29
N ASN A 230 14.98 -19.75 7.49
CA ASN A 230 15.53 -18.99 8.62
C ASN A 230 14.50 -18.72 9.72
N PHE A 231 13.22 -18.88 9.43
CA PHE A 231 12.11 -18.79 10.37
C PHE A 231 11.32 -20.08 10.31
N ALA A 232 10.64 -20.40 11.42
CA ALA A 232 9.73 -21.53 11.45
C ALA A 232 8.34 -20.98 11.08
N ILE A 233 7.87 -21.30 9.87
CA ILE A 233 6.54 -20.92 9.40
C ILE A 233 5.53 -21.58 10.33
N SER A 234 4.68 -20.76 10.91
CA SER A 234 3.78 -21.17 11.99
C SER A 234 2.35 -20.74 11.71
N ALA A 235 1.43 -21.43 12.36
CA ALA A 235 0.02 -21.12 12.39
C ALA A 235 -0.46 -21.19 13.84
N ASN A 236 -0.96 -20.08 14.39
CA ASN A 236 -1.35 -19.98 15.80
C ASN A 236 -0.21 -20.40 16.74
N ASN A 237 1.00 -19.99 16.41
CA ASN A 237 2.25 -20.24 17.11
C ASN A 237 2.62 -21.73 17.20
N GLN A 238 2.06 -22.55 16.31
CA GLN A 238 2.38 -23.96 16.15
C GLN A 238 3.11 -24.18 14.82
N THR A 239 4.18 -24.97 14.86
CA THR A 239 4.99 -25.31 13.68
C THR A 239 5.76 -26.61 13.93
N THR A 240 6.06 -27.34 12.87
CA THR A 240 7.05 -28.42 12.91
C THR A 240 8.44 -27.97 12.44
N GLY A 241 8.57 -26.70 12.02
CA GLY A 241 9.84 -26.05 11.73
C GLY A 241 10.75 -25.98 12.96
N THR A 242 12.05 -25.90 12.71
CA THR A 242 13.06 -25.97 13.79
C THR A 242 13.81 -24.66 14.03
N ALA A 243 13.57 -23.65 13.18
CA ALA A 243 14.14 -22.33 13.39
C ALA A 243 13.57 -21.69 14.67
N PRO A 244 14.38 -20.90 15.41
CA PRO A 244 14.03 -20.43 16.75
C PRO A 244 12.95 -19.35 16.76
N CYS A 245 12.75 -18.65 15.64
CA CYS A 245 11.77 -17.59 15.52
C CYS A 245 10.58 -18.08 14.70
N HIS A 246 9.40 -18.09 15.33
CA HIS A 246 8.16 -18.43 14.65
C HIS A 246 7.72 -17.23 13.80
N ALA A 247 7.51 -17.45 12.50
CA ALA A 247 6.89 -16.49 11.60
C ALA A 247 5.44 -16.94 11.39
N GLU A 248 4.47 -16.23 11.96
CA GLU A 248 3.06 -16.52 11.72
C GLU A 248 2.75 -16.26 10.25
N LEU A 249 2.28 -17.30 9.56
CA LEU A 249 2.08 -17.24 8.11
C LEU A 249 1.09 -16.13 7.75
N GLN A 250 -0.02 -16.00 8.49
CA GLN A 250 -1.00 -14.96 8.22
C GLN A 250 -0.43 -13.55 8.48
N ASN A 251 0.33 -13.37 9.56
CA ASN A 251 0.99 -12.10 9.89
C ASN A 251 1.96 -11.66 8.78
N THR A 252 2.88 -12.56 8.40
CA THR A 252 3.89 -12.27 7.37
C THR A 252 3.26 -12.13 5.99
N LEU A 253 2.34 -13.01 5.59
CA LEU A 253 1.74 -12.95 4.26
C LEU A 253 0.81 -11.75 4.08
N THR A 254 0.08 -11.33 5.11
CA THR A 254 -0.78 -10.14 5.02
C THR A 254 0.05 -8.88 4.80
N HIS A 255 1.24 -8.79 5.41
CA HIS A 255 2.24 -7.76 5.13
C HIS A 255 2.75 -7.81 3.68
N GLU A 256 3.20 -8.97 3.21
CA GLU A 256 3.68 -9.13 1.83
C GLU A 256 2.59 -8.84 0.78
N LEU A 257 1.34 -9.19 1.08
CA LEU A 257 0.21 -8.80 0.24
C LEU A 257 0.06 -7.28 0.16
N GLY A 258 0.40 -6.52 1.20
CA GLY A 258 0.41 -5.05 1.12
C GLY A 258 1.44 -4.53 0.11
N HIS A 259 2.63 -5.13 0.07
CA HIS A 259 3.60 -4.84 -1.00
C HIS A 259 3.07 -5.21 -2.39
N LEU A 260 2.36 -6.34 -2.51
CA LEU A 260 1.66 -6.68 -3.76
C LEU A 260 0.64 -5.60 -4.15
N HIS A 261 -0.05 -4.96 -3.21
CA HIS A 261 -0.96 -3.84 -3.51
C HIS A 261 -0.23 -2.54 -3.92
N GLY A 262 1.10 -2.50 -3.81
CA GLY A 262 1.93 -1.32 -4.07
C GLY A 262 2.16 -0.45 -2.84
N LEU A 263 1.96 -1.00 -1.64
CA LEU A 263 2.24 -0.32 -0.37
C LEU A 263 3.67 -0.59 0.09
N GLU A 264 4.17 0.31 0.92
CA GLU A 264 5.53 0.31 1.42
C GLU A 264 5.54 0.60 2.91
N HIS A 265 6.67 0.33 3.57
CA HIS A 265 6.77 0.50 5.02
C HIS A 265 6.53 1.97 5.46
N PRO A 266 5.80 2.20 6.57
CA PRO A 266 5.51 3.52 7.13
C PRO A 266 6.71 4.12 7.89
N CYS A 267 7.85 3.44 7.89
CA CYS A 267 9.11 3.93 8.43
C CYS A 267 10.29 3.35 7.64
N LEU A 268 11.44 4.00 7.71
CA LEU A 268 12.67 3.59 7.03
C LEU A 268 13.55 2.73 7.96
N ALA A 269 13.93 1.54 7.49
CA ALA A 269 15.02 0.78 8.09
C ALA A 269 16.39 1.32 7.64
N SER A 270 17.43 0.89 8.33
CA SER A 270 18.80 1.29 8.00
C SER A 270 19.18 0.85 6.59
N GLY A 271 19.42 1.83 5.71
CA GLY A 271 19.81 1.60 4.31
C GLY A 271 18.67 1.81 3.31
N ASP A 272 17.44 2.00 3.79
CA ASP A 272 16.32 2.35 2.92
C ASP A 272 16.51 3.75 2.31
N PRO A 273 16.10 3.94 1.05
CA PRO A 273 16.10 5.27 0.46
C PRO A 273 15.08 6.18 1.17
N PRO A 274 15.26 7.52 1.14
CA PRO A 274 14.24 8.45 1.60
C PRO A 274 12.93 8.22 0.85
N ARG A 275 11.81 8.25 1.58
CA ARG A 275 10.45 8.12 1.05
C ARG A 275 9.57 9.20 1.64
N THR A 276 8.45 9.44 0.98
CA THR A 276 7.36 10.28 1.52
C THR A 276 6.08 9.47 1.59
N ASP A 277 5.24 9.79 2.57
CA ASP A 277 3.89 9.25 2.64
C ASP A 277 2.96 9.87 1.57
N ASN A 278 1.70 9.45 1.55
CA ASN A 278 0.65 9.96 0.67
C ASN A 278 0.36 11.46 0.83
N LEU A 279 0.80 12.09 1.94
CA LEU A 279 0.68 13.52 2.19
C LEU A 279 1.95 14.29 1.82
N GLY A 280 2.95 13.62 1.23
CA GLY A 280 4.22 14.22 0.82
C GLY A 280 5.18 14.48 1.98
N ARG A 281 4.90 13.94 3.18
CA ARG A 281 5.74 14.13 4.36
C ARG A 281 6.85 13.07 4.38
N PRO A 282 8.08 13.42 4.79
CA PRO A 282 9.16 12.45 4.90
C PRO A 282 8.82 11.31 5.87
N VAL A 283 9.06 10.08 5.44
CA VAL A 283 8.88 8.88 6.26
C VAL A 283 9.96 8.83 7.34
N PRO A 284 9.60 8.65 8.64
CA PRO A 284 10.57 8.66 9.72
C PRO A 284 11.43 7.39 9.75
N SER A 285 12.56 7.43 10.46
CA SER A 285 13.33 6.21 10.76
C SER A 285 12.55 5.32 11.73
N CYS A 286 12.50 4.01 11.47
CA CYS A 286 11.85 3.05 12.37
C CYS A 286 12.48 3.02 13.78
N SER A 287 13.75 3.38 13.91
CA SER A 287 14.47 3.45 15.19
C SER A 287 14.23 4.76 15.96
N ALA A 288 13.56 5.74 15.35
CA ALA A 288 13.35 7.07 15.90
C ALA A 288 11.86 7.37 16.17
N THR A 289 10.98 6.39 16.02
CA THR A 289 9.54 6.52 16.25
C THR A 289 9.03 5.37 17.10
N ASP A 290 8.19 5.71 18.07
CA ASP A 290 7.37 4.80 18.88
C ASP A 290 5.87 5.05 18.65
N ASP A 291 5.52 5.81 17.60
CA ASP A 291 4.13 6.10 17.23
C ASP A 291 3.40 4.78 16.92
N PRO A 292 2.38 4.39 17.70
CA PRO A 292 1.61 3.16 17.46
C PRO A 292 1.04 3.08 16.05
N LYS A 293 0.69 4.22 15.42
CA LYS A 293 0.20 4.23 14.03
C LYS A 293 1.24 3.75 13.01
N ILE A 294 2.52 3.81 13.36
CA ILE A 294 3.63 3.32 12.54
C ILE A 294 4.06 1.93 13.00
N VAL A 295 4.29 1.72 14.30
CA VAL A 295 4.87 0.47 14.81
C VAL A 295 3.87 -0.68 14.88
N ASP A 296 2.56 -0.39 14.91
CA ASP A 296 1.49 -1.38 14.87
C ASP A 296 0.85 -1.52 13.48
N ALA A 297 1.30 -0.74 12.49
CA ALA A 297 0.86 -0.86 11.11
C ALA A 297 1.10 -2.27 10.56
N THR A 298 0.18 -2.75 9.72
CA THR A 298 0.35 -4.02 9.00
C THR A 298 1.61 -3.96 8.14
N MET A 299 1.89 -2.79 7.54
CA MET A 299 3.08 -2.53 6.73
C MET A 299 4.32 -2.16 7.56
N TYR A 300 4.33 -2.25 8.89
CA TYR A 300 5.56 -2.02 9.66
C TYR A 300 6.66 -3.03 9.25
N ASN A 301 7.89 -2.58 9.03
CA ASN A 301 8.97 -3.41 8.44
C ASN A 301 9.37 -4.60 9.33
N PHE A 302 9.32 -4.44 10.66
CA PHE A 302 9.79 -5.45 11.60
C PHE A 302 8.65 -6.26 12.18
N GLN A 303 8.90 -7.53 12.49
CA GLN A 303 7.97 -8.37 13.24
C GLN A 303 8.70 -9.05 14.39
N GLN A 304 7.98 -9.30 15.48
CA GLN A 304 8.46 -10.13 16.59
C GLN A 304 8.18 -11.62 16.31
N CYS A 305 8.92 -12.52 16.98
CA CYS A 305 8.65 -13.95 16.85
C CYS A 305 7.28 -14.31 17.43
N GLY A 306 6.44 -14.99 16.66
CA GLY A 306 5.06 -15.33 17.02
C GLY A 306 4.11 -14.13 17.04
N GLU A 307 4.47 -13.02 16.40
CA GLU A 307 3.59 -11.86 16.24
C GLU A 307 2.40 -12.20 15.34
N THR A 308 1.19 -11.80 15.75
CA THR A 308 -0.06 -11.97 14.99
C THR A 308 -0.76 -10.64 14.67
N LYS A 309 -0.18 -9.49 15.07
CA LYS A 309 -0.90 -8.21 14.99
C LYS A 309 -1.12 -7.70 13.56
N LYS A 310 -0.37 -8.22 12.58
CA LYS A 310 -0.49 -7.89 11.16
C LYS A 310 -1.41 -8.85 10.40
N GLU A 311 -2.09 -9.75 11.09
CA GLU A 311 -3.13 -10.60 10.49
C GLU A 311 -4.37 -9.79 10.06
N ASP A 312 -4.54 -8.62 10.66
CA ASP A 312 -5.57 -7.62 10.39
C ASP A 312 -4.95 -6.37 9.72
N LEU A 313 -5.78 -5.60 9.00
CA LEU A 313 -5.38 -4.29 8.47
C LEU A 313 -5.57 -3.19 9.50
N THR A 314 -4.63 -2.25 9.56
CA THR A 314 -4.88 -0.99 10.28
C THR A 314 -5.65 -0.01 9.41
N ALA A 315 -6.08 1.11 10.02
CA ALA A 315 -6.76 2.17 9.31
C ALA A 315 -5.91 2.75 8.16
N ASP A 316 -4.59 2.73 8.28
CA ASP A 316 -3.67 3.27 7.28
C ASP A 316 -3.69 2.43 6.00
N GLU A 317 -3.61 1.10 6.11
CA GLU A 317 -3.71 0.19 4.96
C GLU A 317 -5.09 0.23 4.31
N ILE A 318 -6.16 0.30 5.10
CA ILE A 318 -7.53 0.43 4.56
C ILE A 318 -7.64 1.73 3.75
N GLN A 319 -7.21 2.85 4.33
CA GLN A 319 -7.20 4.16 3.67
C GLN A 319 -6.40 4.13 2.37
N ALA A 320 -5.23 3.49 2.37
CA ALA A 320 -4.39 3.34 1.19
C ALA A 320 -5.14 2.67 0.04
N ILE A 321 -5.83 1.56 0.29
CA ILE A 321 -6.60 0.86 -0.73
C ILE A 321 -7.82 1.68 -1.18
N CYS A 322 -8.49 2.37 -0.27
CA CYS A 322 -9.59 3.28 -0.61
C CYS A 322 -9.15 4.40 -1.56
N ASP A 323 -7.98 4.99 -1.32
CA ASP A 323 -7.46 6.11 -2.10
C ASP A 323 -6.89 5.68 -3.45
N ILE A 324 -6.17 4.55 -3.49
CA ILE A 324 -5.57 4.03 -4.72
C ILE A 324 -6.64 3.42 -5.64
N TYR A 325 -7.63 2.72 -5.06
CA TYR A 325 -8.64 1.97 -5.81
C TYR A 325 -10.08 2.29 -5.35
N PRO A 326 -10.55 3.54 -5.42
CA PRO A 326 -11.88 3.92 -4.92
C PRO A 326 -13.00 3.25 -5.71
N ASN A 327 -14.18 3.11 -5.10
CA ASN A 327 -15.41 2.58 -5.70
C ASN A 327 -16.00 3.51 -6.79
N THR A 328 -15.28 3.67 -7.91
CA THR A 328 -15.71 4.52 -9.04
C THR A 328 -16.37 3.73 -10.19
N GLY A 329 -16.69 2.45 -9.96
CA GLY A 329 -17.24 1.53 -10.97
C GLY A 329 -16.14 0.79 -11.75
N GLY A 330 -16.40 -0.46 -12.15
CA GLY A 330 -15.42 -1.34 -12.84
C GLY A 330 -14.73 -2.37 -11.95
N GLY A 331 -15.49 -3.07 -11.10
CA GLY A 331 -14.95 -4.16 -10.26
C GLY A 331 -14.55 -5.39 -11.08
N CYS A 332 -14.06 -6.44 -10.41
CA CYS A 332 -13.78 -7.74 -11.04
C CYS A 332 -14.99 -8.23 -11.82
N CYS A 333 -14.95 -8.09 -13.15
CA CYS A 333 -15.92 -8.75 -14.01
C CYS A 333 -15.79 -10.25 -13.76
N SER A 334 -16.87 -10.89 -13.31
CA SER A 334 -16.90 -12.35 -13.14
C SER A 334 -16.48 -13.01 -14.47
N ALA A 335 -15.61 -14.00 -14.37
CA ALA A 335 -15.06 -14.75 -15.48
C ALA A 335 -16.15 -15.53 -16.26
N SER A 336 -16.87 -14.85 -17.16
CA SER A 336 -17.69 -15.50 -18.19
C SER A 336 -17.58 -14.89 -19.58
N ASP A 337 -16.78 -13.83 -19.79
CA ASP A 337 -16.74 -13.12 -21.09
C ASP A 337 -15.41 -13.12 -21.85
N GLN A 338 -14.40 -13.88 -21.42
CA GLN A 338 -13.25 -14.16 -22.29
C GLN A 338 -13.44 -15.47 -23.06
N ARG A 339 -14.33 -15.43 -24.06
CA ARG A 339 -14.13 -16.30 -25.24
C ARG A 339 -13.11 -15.60 -26.13
N PRO A 340 -12.00 -16.25 -26.52
CA PRO A 340 -11.14 -15.71 -27.56
C PRO A 340 -11.92 -15.73 -28.88
N GLY A 341 -12.37 -14.55 -29.31
CA GLY A 341 -12.98 -14.36 -30.61
C GLY A 341 -11.95 -14.62 -31.70
N ALA A 342 -11.91 -15.86 -32.21
CA ALA A 342 -11.29 -16.16 -33.47
C ALA A 342 -11.99 -15.36 -34.57
N SER A 343 -11.32 -14.36 -35.12
CA SER A 343 -11.69 -13.70 -36.38
C SER A 343 -10.45 -13.22 -37.10
N PHE A 344 -9.63 -14.19 -37.55
CA PHE A 344 -8.82 -13.98 -38.75
C PHE A 344 -9.76 -13.99 -39.96
N LEU A 345 -10.15 -12.80 -40.43
CA LEU A 345 -10.72 -12.64 -41.76
C LEU A 345 -9.61 -12.82 -42.79
N VAL A 346 -9.50 -14.05 -43.31
CA VAL A 346 -8.80 -14.31 -44.58
C VAL A 346 -9.69 -13.78 -45.70
N ALA A 347 -9.36 -12.61 -46.23
CA ALA A 347 -9.97 -12.10 -47.45
C ALA A 347 -9.45 -12.90 -48.65
N GLY A 348 -10.22 -13.90 -49.07
CA GLY A 348 -10.00 -14.63 -50.31
C GLY A 348 -10.37 -13.77 -51.53
N ILE A 349 -9.38 -13.42 -52.35
CA ILE A 349 -9.62 -12.87 -53.69
C ILE A 349 -9.81 -14.04 -54.65
N THR A 350 -11.06 -14.30 -55.05
CA THR A 350 -11.40 -15.15 -56.18
C THR A 350 -11.61 -14.26 -57.41
N GLY A 351 -10.70 -14.35 -58.39
CA GLY A 351 -10.74 -13.55 -59.62
C GLY A 351 -10.42 -14.39 -60.86
N LEU A 352 -11.47 -15.00 -61.41
CA LEU A 352 -11.68 -15.52 -62.77
C LEU A 352 -10.47 -15.94 -63.65
N LEU A 353 -10.41 -17.25 -63.87
CA LEU A 353 -9.84 -17.91 -65.05
C LEU A 353 -10.52 -17.43 -66.34
N VAL A 354 -9.78 -16.71 -67.20
CA VAL A 354 -10.10 -16.61 -68.64
C VAL A 354 -9.20 -17.59 -69.39
N MET A 355 -9.81 -18.67 -69.88
CA MET A 355 -9.21 -19.56 -70.87
C MET A 355 -8.94 -18.79 -72.17
N ARG A 356 -7.66 -18.72 -72.59
CA ARG A 356 -7.32 -18.53 -74.00
C ARG A 356 -6.47 -19.69 -74.49
N ARG A 357 -7.09 -20.51 -75.34
CA ARG A 357 -6.52 -21.67 -76.04
C ARG A 357 -5.51 -21.25 -77.12
N ARG A 358 -4.49 -22.11 -77.26
CA ARG A 358 -3.65 -22.40 -78.45
C ARG A 358 -2.65 -21.28 -78.85
N LYS A 359 -1.38 -21.58 -79.17
CA LYS A 359 -0.94 -22.54 -80.18
C LYS A 359 0.50 -23.04 -79.95
N SER A 360 0.71 -24.28 -80.38
CA SER A 360 1.97 -25.01 -80.55
C SER A 360 3.09 -24.23 -81.27
N SER A 361 4.33 -24.41 -80.80
CA SER A 361 5.51 -24.56 -81.68
C SER A 361 6.65 -25.30 -80.95
N ARG A 362 7.01 -26.46 -81.50
CA ARG A 362 8.23 -27.24 -81.23
C ARG A 362 9.48 -26.52 -81.77
N ARG A 363 10.65 -27.07 -81.36
CA ARG A 363 12.03 -26.94 -81.87
C ARG A 363 12.89 -25.99 -81.03
N ALA A 364 14.10 -26.35 -80.64
CA ALA A 364 14.90 -27.57 -80.77
C ALA A 364 15.91 -27.57 -79.61
#